data_AF-A0A7X6SY83-F1
#
_entry.id   AF-A0A7X6SY83-F1
#
_cell.length_a   1.000
_cell.length_b   1.000
_cell.length_c   1.000
_cell.angle_alpha   90.00
_cell.angle_beta   90.00
_cell.angle_gamma   90.00
#
_symmetry.space_group_name_H-M   'P 1'
#
loop_
_entity.id
_entity.type
_entity.pdbx_description
1 polymer ?
#
loop_
_entity_poly.entity_id
_entity_poly.type
_entity_poly.pdbx_seq_one_letter_code
_entity_poly.pdbx_strand_id
1 'polypeptide(L)'
;MKKKRKKQPVLKKTRIFFVLTGFILAAGLLIFYYYQKKTLPPPVFEEEYVTTSRLEQVVGRVDQAIYETLYLLGIKKKDITFSKVIPRHEASLDWDFTELSVVLPGPDFISRLETLITRKLTELGPDVIFKPEKPSSESALFSITIFGHLTHTLKLYLKAVEPIAETAKLPRVAFIIDDIGYDITIADGFMGLKIPVCLSVLPDAPHSKEIARDIA
;
A
#
# COMPACT_ATOMS: atom_id res chain seq x y z
N MET A 1 36.62 75.16 -41.79
CA MET A 1 36.98 73.73 -41.58
C MET A 1 36.22 73.21 -40.36
N LYS A 2 35.49 72.08 -40.50
CA LYS A 2 34.98 71.16 -39.42
C LYS A 2 33.91 71.72 -38.44
N LYS A 3 32.86 71.00 -38.02
CA LYS A 3 32.55 69.55 -37.99
C LYS A 3 31.02 69.37 -37.91
N LYS A 4 30.42 68.59 -38.82
CA LYS A 4 29.01 68.12 -38.73
C LYS A 4 28.84 67.24 -37.49
N ARG A 5 27.95 67.62 -36.57
CA ARG A 5 27.49 66.76 -35.45
C ARG A 5 26.63 65.62 -36.01
N LYS A 6 27.18 64.40 -36.04
CA LYS A 6 26.43 63.16 -36.32
C LYS A 6 25.49 62.90 -35.13
N LYS A 7 24.18 63.05 -35.33
CA LYS A 7 23.15 62.55 -34.41
C LYS A 7 23.25 61.01 -34.40
N GLN A 8 23.69 60.45 -33.28
CA GLN A 8 23.70 59.00 -33.06
C GLN A 8 22.26 58.49 -32.80
N PRO A 9 21.94 57.23 -33.16
CA PRO A 9 20.57 56.77 -33.28
C PRO A 9 20.01 56.36 -31.92
N VAL A 10 19.43 57.32 -31.19
CA VAL A 10 18.70 57.07 -29.93
C VAL A 10 17.55 56.06 -30.13
N LEU A 11 17.04 55.93 -31.37
CA LEU A 11 15.94 55.04 -31.76
C LEU A 11 16.25 53.53 -31.68
N LYS A 12 17.53 53.12 -31.68
CA LYS A 12 17.90 51.68 -31.61
C LYS A 12 17.93 51.14 -30.17
N LYS A 13 18.30 51.98 -29.19
CA LYS A 13 18.38 51.57 -27.78
C LYS A 13 16.99 51.38 -27.15
N THR A 14 16.02 52.19 -27.54
CA THR A 14 14.63 52.07 -27.05
C THR A 14 13.97 50.78 -27.53
N ARG A 15 14.18 50.35 -28.78
CA ARG A 15 13.65 49.06 -29.29
C ARG A 15 14.21 47.85 -28.55
N ILE A 16 15.51 47.85 -28.23
CA ILE A 16 16.14 46.76 -27.48
C ILE A 16 15.56 46.67 -26.07
N PHE A 17 15.31 47.82 -25.43
CA PHE A 17 14.68 47.85 -24.11
C PHE A 17 13.29 47.21 -24.12
N PHE A 18 12.41 47.58 -25.07
CA PHE A 18 11.06 47.00 -25.16
C PHE A 18 11.06 45.49 -25.44
N VAL A 19 11.99 45.00 -26.27
CA VAL A 19 12.13 43.55 -26.52
C VAL A 19 12.57 42.80 -25.26
N LEU A 20 13.50 43.36 -24.50
CA LEU A 20 13.97 42.76 -23.25
C LEU A 20 12.86 42.72 -22.20
N THR A 21 12.09 43.81 -22.06
CA THR A 21 10.95 43.88 -21.13
C THR A 21 9.86 42.88 -21.50
N GLY A 22 9.56 42.72 -22.79
CA GLY A 22 8.62 41.70 -23.28
C GLY A 22 9.07 40.28 -22.95
N PHE A 23 10.36 39.99 -23.07
CA PHE A 23 10.91 38.66 -22.75
C PHE A 23 10.82 38.35 -21.25
N ILE A 24 11.08 39.34 -20.39
CA ILE A 24 10.95 39.20 -18.93
C ILE A 24 9.49 38.94 -18.54
N LEU A 25 8.54 39.67 -19.15
CA LEU A 25 7.11 39.45 -18.91
C LEU A 25 6.66 38.06 -19.36
N ALA A 26 7.09 37.61 -20.54
CA ALA A 26 6.77 36.27 -21.04
C ALA A 26 7.37 35.18 -20.16
N ALA A 27 8.61 35.33 -19.71
CA ALA A 27 9.25 34.41 -18.77
C ALA A 27 8.51 34.39 -17.42
N GLY A 28 8.12 35.56 -16.90
CA GLY A 28 7.32 35.67 -15.67
C GLY A 28 5.96 34.97 -15.79
N LEU A 29 5.27 35.12 -16.92
CA LEU A 29 4.01 34.42 -17.21
C LEU A 29 4.19 32.90 -17.32
N LEU A 30 5.26 32.44 -17.96
CA LEU A 30 5.57 31.01 -18.06
C LEU A 30 5.91 30.41 -16.69
N ILE A 31 6.71 31.12 -15.88
CA ILE A 31 7.02 30.71 -14.51
C ILE A 31 5.74 30.68 -13.67
N PHE A 32 4.90 31.72 -13.75
CA PHE A 32 3.62 31.77 -13.05
C PHE A 32 2.70 30.62 -13.45
N TYR A 33 2.56 30.35 -14.76
CA TYR A 33 1.78 29.22 -15.27
C TYR A 33 2.31 27.86 -14.78
N TYR A 34 3.64 27.70 -14.76
CA TYR A 34 4.28 26.49 -14.25
C TYR A 34 4.05 26.29 -12.73
N TYR A 35 4.11 27.37 -11.94
CA TYR A 35 3.79 27.33 -10.52
C TYR A 35 2.30 27.02 -10.28
N GLN A 36 1.39 27.60 -11.07
CA GLN A 36 -0.04 27.32 -10.93
C GLN A 36 -0.38 25.85 -11.18
N LYS A 37 0.27 25.20 -12.17
CA LYS A 37 0.11 23.76 -12.43
C LYS A 37 0.57 22.88 -11.26
N LYS A 38 1.54 23.33 -10.46
CA LYS A 38 2.01 22.61 -9.27
C LYS A 38 1.16 22.84 -8.03
N THR A 39 0.34 23.89 -8.00
CA THR A 39 -0.50 24.26 -6.85
C THR A 39 -1.98 24.01 -7.07
N LEU A 40 -2.37 23.36 -8.17
CA LEU A 40 -3.72 22.81 -8.28
C LEU A 40 -3.86 21.80 -7.14
N PRO A 41 -4.81 21.99 -6.20
CA PRO A 41 -5.09 20.97 -5.22
C PRO A 41 -5.44 19.69 -5.99
N PRO A 42 -5.00 18.52 -5.50
CA PRO A 42 -5.42 17.27 -6.09
C PRO A 42 -6.96 17.25 -6.16
N PRO A 43 -7.56 16.69 -7.23
CA PRO A 43 -9.01 16.55 -7.31
C PRO A 43 -9.53 15.90 -6.01
N VAL A 44 -10.69 16.33 -5.54
CA VAL A 44 -11.28 15.98 -4.22
C VAL A 44 -11.40 14.47 -3.96
N PHE A 45 -11.23 13.64 -4.99
CA PHE A 45 -11.28 12.18 -4.94
C PHE A 45 -9.90 11.50 -4.82
N GLU A 46 -8.79 12.24 -4.90
CA GLU A 46 -7.47 11.70 -4.57
C GLU A 46 -7.38 11.61 -3.05
N GLU A 47 -7.50 10.38 -2.53
CA GLU A 47 -7.23 10.08 -1.13
C GLU A 47 -5.85 10.63 -0.78
N GLU A 48 -5.78 11.53 0.21
CA GLU A 48 -4.50 11.92 0.79
C GLU A 48 -3.87 10.66 1.39
N TYR A 49 -2.80 10.16 0.78
CA TYR A 49 -1.96 9.14 1.38
C TYR A 49 -1.34 9.73 2.65
N VAL A 50 -2.06 9.60 3.77
CA VAL A 50 -1.56 9.99 5.09
C VAL A 50 -0.26 9.23 5.29
N THR A 51 0.83 9.95 5.53
CA THR A 51 2.14 9.38 5.88
C THR A 51 1.93 8.24 6.89
N THR A 52 2.19 6.99 6.47
CA THR A 52 1.94 5.81 7.32
C THR A 52 2.59 6.02 8.67
N SER A 53 1.86 5.81 9.76
CA SER A 53 2.40 6.05 11.10
C SER A 53 3.62 5.15 11.34
N ARG A 54 4.53 5.55 12.23
CA ARG A 54 5.66 4.69 12.61
C ARG A 54 5.18 3.33 13.13
N LEU A 55 4.03 3.29 13.79
CA LEU A 55 3.38 2.05 14.24
C LEU A 55 3.04 1.15 13.06
N GLU A 56 2.37 1.69 12.04
CA GLU A 56 1.96 0.95 10.84
C GLU A 56 3.15 0.34 10.08
N GLN A 57 4.24 1.10 9.95
CA GLN A 57 5.48 0.59 9.33
C GLN A 57 6.07 -0.59 10.13
N VAL A 58 6.06 -0.51 11.46
CA VAL A 58 6.58 -1.60 12.30
C VAL A 58 5.62 -2.79 12.30
N VAL A 59 4.30 -2.56 12.29
CA VAL A 59 3.28 -3.61 12.11
C VAL A 59 3.56 -4.38 10.82
N GLY A 60 3.74 -3.70 9.68
CA GLY A 60 4.04 -4.38 8.41
C GLY A 60 5.34 -5.18 8.43
N ARG A 61 6.38 -4.71 9.15
CA ARG A 61 7.62 -5.48 9.33
C ARG A 61 7.45 -6.69 10.25
N VAL A 62 6.59 -6.58 11.26
CA VAL A 62 6.21 -7.69 12.14
C VAL A 62 5.41 -8.73 11.36
N ASP A 63 4.44 -8.31 10.54
CA ASP A 63 3.69 -9.20 9.64
C ASP A 63 4.64 -9.98 8.75
N GLN A 64 5.55 -9.28 8.08
CA GLN A 64 6.57 -9.92 7.24
C GLN A 64 7.39 -10.94 8.03
N ALA A 65 7.86 -10.59 9.23
CA ALA A 65 8.64 -11.49 10.08
C ALA A 65 7.85 -12.74 10.50
N ILE A 66 6.55 -12.59 10.79
CA ILE A 66 5.64 -13.70 11.10
C ILE A 66 5.52 -14.63 9.90
N TYR A 67 5.10 -14.12 8.74
CA TYR A 67 4.84 -14.94 7.56
C TYR A 67 6.10 -15.63 7.03
N GLU A 68 7.22 -14.92 6.99
CA GLU A 68 8.50 -15.53 6.61
C GLU A 68 8.86 -16.67 7.55
N THR A 69 8.67 -16.52 8.87
CA THR A 69 8.99 -17.58 9.83
C THR A 69 8.09 -18.79 9.65
N LEU A 70 6.78 -18.57 9.44
CA LEU A 70 5.82 -19.65 9.20
C LEU A 70 6.17 -20.43 7.91
N TYR A 71 6.50 -19.72 6.83
CA TYR A 71 6.87 -20.34 5.56
C TYR A 71 8.24 -21.03 5.61
N LEU A 72 9.22 -20.48 6.33
CA LEU A 72 10.51 -21.15 6.56
C LEU A 72 10.35 -22.47 7.32
N LEU A 73 9.33 -22.59 8.17
CA LEU A 73 8.98 -23.84 8.84
C LEU A 73 8.17 -24.80 7.95
N GLY A 74 7.84 -24.42 6.71
CA GLY A 74 7.06 -25.25 5.79
C GLY A 74 5.57 -25.29 6.10
N ILE A 75 5.06 -24.37 6.93
CA ILE A 75 3.63 -24.24 7.22
C ILE A 75 2.94 -23.74 5.94
N LYS A 76 1.92 -24.47 5.48
CA LYS A 76 1.24 -24.13 4.23
C LYS A 76 0.26 -23.01 4.47
N LYS A 77 0.00 -22.19 3.44
CA LYS A 77 -1.00 -21.10 3.50
C LYS A 77 -2.37 -21.55 4.01
N LYS A 78 -2.81 -22.76 3.65
CA LYS A 78 -4.10 -23.32 4.11
C LYS A 78 -4.16 -23.60 5.61
N ASP A 79 -3.01 -23.72 6.26
CA ASP A 79 -2.88 -23.99 7.68
C ASP A 79 -2.70 -22.68 8.48
N ILE A 80 -2.84 -21.51 7.81
CA ILE A 80 -2.75 -20.17 8.40
C ILE A 80 -4.06 -19.45 8.08
N THR A 81 -4.77 -18.99 9.11
CA THR A 81 -6.07 -18.33 8.96
C THR A 81 -6.14 -17.09 9.82
N PHE A 82 -6.82 -16.05 9.33
CA PHE A 82 -7.16 -14.88 10.14
C PHE A 82 -8.43 -15.20 10.91
N SER A 83 -8.32 -15.43 12.21
CA SER A 83 -9.49 -15.65 13.06
C SER A 83 -10.17 -14.33 13.42
N LYS A 84 -9.41 -13.22 13.46
CA LYS A 84 -9.96 -11.90 13.77
C LYS A 84 -9.09 -10.79 13.20
N VAL A 85 -9.70 -9.77 12.63
CA VAL A 85 -9.05 -8.49 12.31
C VAL A 85 -9.97 -7.39 12.83
N ILE A 86 -9.46 -6.51 13.70
CA ILE A 86 -10.24 -5.44 14.31
C ILE A 86 -9.50 -4.12 14.15
N PRO A 87 -10.09 -3.13 13.46
CA PRO A 87 -9.57 -1.77 13.47
C PRO A 87 -9.52 -1.23 14.90
N ARG A 88 -8.37 -0.70 15.29
CA ARG A 88 -8.12 -0.07 16.58
C ARG A 88 -7.72 1.37 16.34
N HIS A 89 -8.25 2.22 17.21
CA HIS A 89 -8.00 3.64 17.25
C HIS A 89 -7.67 4.00 18.69
N GLU A 90 -6.45 4.47 18.93
CA GLU A 90 -6.04 4.94 20.26
C GLU A 90 -5.29 6.26 20.12
N ALA A 91 -5.85 7.31 20.73
CA ALA A 91 -5.42 8.69 20.60
C ALA A 91 -5.36 9.19 19.14
N SER A 92 -4.22 8.99 18.47
CA SER A 92 -3.95 9.42 17.08
C SER A 92 -3.28 8.33 16.25
N LEU A 93 -3.32 7.09 16.76
CA LEU A 93 -2.76 5.92 16.11
C LEU A 93 -3.90 5.01 15.68
N ASP A 94 -3.85 4.65 14.41
CA ASP A 94 -4.75 3.69 13.79
C ASP A 94 -3.93 2.45 13.44
N TRP A 95 -4.44 1.29 13.82
CA TRP A 95 -3.85 0.01 13.43
C TRP A 95 -4.90 -1.09 13.44
N ASP A 96 -4.66 -2.15 12.68
CA ASP A 96 -5.47 -3.36 12.78
C ASP A 96 -4.87 -4.30 13.82
N PHE A 97 -5.68 -4.67 14.81
CA PHE A 97 -5.37 -5.83 15.66
C PHE A 97 -5.65 -7.11 14.87
N THR A 98 -4.63 -7.95 14.75
CA THR A 98 -4.67 -9.17 13.94
C THR A 98 -4.53 -10.42 14.82
N GLU A 99 -5.53 -11.30 14.75
CA GLU A 99 -5.49 -12.62 15.34
C GLU A 99 -5.33 -13.68 14.25
N LEU A 100 -4.23 -14.43 14.33
CA LEU A 100 -3.90 -15.51 13.42
C LEU A 100 -4.09 -16.85 14.12
N SER A 101 -4.75 -17.78 13.46
CA SER A 101 -4.81 -19.18 13.85
C SER A 101 -3.94 -20.01 12.93
N VAL A 102 -2.99 -20.74 13.50
CA VAL A 102 -1.98 -21.53 12.77
C VAL A 102 -2.04 -22.98 13.21
N VAL A 103 -2.27 -23.88 12.25
CA VAL A 103 -2.26 -25.32 12.47
C VAL A 103 -0.85 -25.87 12.25
N LEU A 104 -0.31 -26.53 13.26
CA LEU A 104 1.05 -27.05 13.30
C LEU A 104 1.08 -28.57 13.15
N PRO A 105 2.06 -29.15 12.43
CA PRO A 105 2.15 -30.60 12.25
C PRO A 105 2.43 -31.40 13.53
N GLY A 106 3.03 -30.78 14.56
CA GLY A 106 3.40 -31.44 15.79
C GLY A 106 4.00 -30.50 16.84
N PRO A 107 4.20 -30.96 18.09
CA PRO A 107 4.62 -30.11 19.21
C PRO A 107 5.99 -29.48 19.03
N ASP A 108 6.94 -30.16 18.37
CA ASP A 108 8.29 -29.62 18.11
C ASP A 108 8.27 -28.32 17.28
N PHE A 109 7.22 -28.11 16.48
CA PHE A 109 7.07 -26.89 15.70
C PHE A 109 6.80 -25.66 16.57
N ILE A 110 6.16 -25.81 17.74
CA ILE A 110 5.89 -24.70 18.65
C ILE A 110 7.22 -24.12 19.15
N SER A 111 8.10 -24.96 19.70
CA SER A 111 9.39 -24.50 20.23
C SER A 111 10.32 -23.95 19.14
N ARG A 112 10.30 -24.54 17.94
CA ARG A 112 11.06 -24.03 16.79
C ARG A 112 10.52 -22.67 16.32
N LEU A 113 9.20 -22.52 16.24
CA LEU A 113 8.56 -21.25 15.89
C LEU A 113 8.87 -20.18 16.92
N GLU A 114 8.71 -20.48 18.21
CA GLU A 114 9.04 -19.58 19.31
C GLU A 114 10.49 -19.08 19.23
N THR A 115 11.44 -19.98 18.99
CA THR A 115 12.87 -19.64 18.87
C THR A 115 13.12 -18.70 17.68
N LEU A 116 12.59 -19.05 16.51
CA LEU A 116 12.82 -18.28 15.28
C LEU A 116 12.13 -16.92 15.30
N ILE A 117 10.87 -16.88 15.76
CA ILE A 117 10.08 -15.66 15.81
C ILE A 117 10.64 -14.70 16.86
N THR A 118 11.05 -15.19 18.04
CA THR A 118 11.68 -14.36 19.07
C THR A 118 12.92 -13.67 18.53
N ARG A 119 13.79 -14.43 17.84
CA ARG A 119 14.99 -13.87 17.20
C ARG A 119 14.62 -12.79 16.18
N LYS A 120 13.73 -13.10 15.22
CA LYS A 120 13.34 -12.13 14.18
C LYS A 120 12.70 -10.87 14.76
N LEU A 121 11.83 -10.99 15.75
CA LEU A 121 11.14 -9.84 16.34
C LEU A 121 12.08 -8.98 17.19
N THR A 122 13.06 -9.59 17.86
CA THR A 122 14.07 -8.85 18.63
C THR A 122 14.97 -8.01 17.71
N GLU A 123 15.25 -8.47 16.49
CA GLU A 123 15.99 -7.71 15.47
C GLU A 123 15.23 -6.47 14.96
N LEU A 124 13.90 -6.40 15.15
CA LEU A 124 13.10 -5.24 14.73
C LEU A 124 13.20 -4.04 15.68
N GLY A 125 13.70 -4.24 16.90
CA GLY A 125 13.97 -3.19 17.88
C GLY A 125 13.27 -3.41 19.23
N PRO A 126 13.62 -2.59 20.23
CA PRO A 126 13.13 -2.74 21.62
C PRO A 126 11.64 -2.46 21.78
N ASP A 127 11.04 -1.77 20.81
CA ASP A 127 9.62 -1.41 20.82
C ASP A 127 8.70 -2.58 20.46
N VAL A 128 9.26 -3.70 19.98
CA VAL A 128 8.54 -4.93 19.65
C VAL A 128 8.73 -5.95 20.77
N ILE A 129 7.66 -6.21 21.50
CA ILE A 129 7.66 -7.14 22.63
C ILE A 129 6.89 -8.40 22.23
N PHE A 130 7.59 -9.53 22.21
CA PHE A 130 7.01 -10.85 22.02
C PHE A 130 6.81 -11.54 23.37
N LYS A 131 5.61 -12.08 23.61
CA LYS A 131 5.26 -12.82 24.81
C LYS A 131 4.63 -14.15 24.44
N PRO A 132 5.36 -15.27 24.59
CA PRO A 132 4.75 -16.59 24.53
C PRO A 132 4.02 -16.87 25.84
N GLU A 133 2.77 -17.32 25.76
CA GLU A 133 2.07 -17.92 26.89
C GLU A 133 2.45 -19.39 27.02
N LYS A 134 2.25 -19.95 28.23
CA LYS A 134 2.57 -21.35 28.48
C LYS A 134 1.77 -22.25 27.52
N PRO A 135 2.44 -23.12 26.75
CA PRO A 135 1.74 -24.06 25.88
C PRO A 135 0.87 -24.99 26.73
N SER A 136 -0.37 -25.20 26.31
CA SER A 136 -1.17 -26.34 26.72
C SER A 136 -0.73 -27.59 25.94
N SER A 137 -1.28 -28.75 26.27
CA SER A 137 -0.99 -30.00 25.55
C SER A 137 -1.34 -29.94 24.06
N GLU A 138 -2.22 -29.02 23.64
CA GLU A 138 -2.81 -28.99 22.29
C GLU A 138 -2.70 -27.62 21.60
N SER A 139 -2.34 -26.57 22.34
CA SER A 139 -2.29 -25.21 21.80
C SER A 139 -1.26 -24.33 22.49
N ALA A 140 -0.80 -23.29 21.80
CA ALA A 140 0.02 -22.23 22.38
C ALA A 140 -0.48 -20.86 21.91
N LEU A 141 -0.32 -19.84 22.74
CA LEU A 141 -0.71 -18.47 22.42
C LEU A 141 0.51 -17.57 22.43
N PHE A 142 0.78 -16.87 21.34
CA PHE A 142 1.81 -15.86 21.29
C PHE A 142 1.19 -14.47 21.11
N SER A 143 1.59 -13.52 21.94
CA SER A 143 1.15 -12.14 21.87
C SER A 143 2.29 -11.22 21.45
N ILE A 144 2.01 -10.29 20.54
CA ILE A 144 2.97 -9.29 20.08
C ILE A 144 2.44 -7.89 20.35
N THR A 145 3.24 -7.11 21.04
CA THR A 145 2.97 -5.73 21.41
C THR A 145 3.98 -4.82 20.72
N ILE A 146 3.52 -3.73 20.11
CA ILE A 146 4.37 -2.75 19.42
C ILE A 146 4.09 -1.38 20.02
N PHE A 147 5.12 -0.68 20.49
CA PHE A 147 4.99 0.60 21.22
C PHE A 147 4.02 0.54 22.41
N GLY A 148 3.84 -0.62 23.03
CA GLY A 148 2.89 -0.83 24.13
C GLY A 148 1.48 -1.22 23.70
N HIS A 149 1.15 -1.19 22.41
CA HIS A 149 -0.16 -1.58 21.88
C HIS A 149 -0.17 -3.04 21.42
N LEU A 150 -1.19 -3.81 21.81
CA LEU A 150 -1.36 -5.17 21.33
C LEU A 150 -1.76 -5.13 19.85
N THR A 151 -0.91 -5.69 18.99
CA THR A 151 -1.11 -5.67 17.53
C THR A 151 -1.40 -7.05 16.99
N HIS A 152 -0.76 -8.09 17.53
CA HIS A 152 -0.97 -9.45 17.03
C HIS A 152 -1.18 -10.46 18.15
N THR A 153 -1.96 -11.48 17.82
CA THR A 153 -2.09 -12.70 18.60
C THR A 153 -2.03 -13.90 17.68
N LEU A 154 -1.09 -14.82 17.91
CA LEU A 154 -0.99 -16.07 17.17
C LEU A 154 -1.49 -17.21 18.07
N LYS A 155 -2.60 -17.82 17.67
CA LYS A 155 -3.17 -19.04 18.24
C LYS A 155 -2.62 -20.23 17.47
N LEU A 156 -1.77 -21.01 18.13
CA LEU A 156 -1.16 -22.20 17.57
C LEU A 156 -1.97 -23.42 18.00
N TYR A 157 -2.33 -24.27 17.06
CA TYR A 157 -3.06 -25.51 17.30
C TYR A 157 -2.27 -26.69 16.74
N LEU A 158 -2.16 -27.78 17.49
CA LEU A 158 -1.63 -29.01 16.93
C LEU A 158 -2.66 -29.63 16.00
N LYS A 159 -2.21 -30.07 14.83
CA LYS A 159 -3.05 -30.79 13.89
C LYS A 159 -3.51 -32.09 14.57
N ALA A 160 -4.78 -32.14 14.96
CA ALA A 160 -5.42 -33.39 15.31
C ALA A 160 -5.28 -34.35 14.11
N VAL A 161 -5.10 -35.64 14.37
CA VAL A 161 -5.12 -36.65 13.32
C VAL A 161 -6.54 -36.69 12.76
N GLU A 162 -6.82 -35.84 11.78
CA GLU A 162 -8.11 -35.83 11.11
C GLU A 162 -8.21 -37.06 10.20
N PRO A 163 -9.29 -37.85 10.29
CA PRO A 163 -9.62 -38.79 9.23
C PRO A 163 -9.78 -37.99 7.93
N ILE A 164 -9.29 -38.54 6.82
CA ILE A 164 -9.23 -37.90 5.50
C ILE A 164 -10.60 -37.29 5.18
N ALA A 165 -10.74 -35.97 5.37
CA ALA A 165 -11.98 -35.27 5.10
C ALA A 165 -12.17 -35.19 3.58
N GLU A 166 -13.33 -35.67 3.11
CA GLU A 166 -13.80 -35.48 1.76
C GLU A 166 -13.72 -34.01 1.36
N THR A 167 -13.36 -33.78 0.10
CA THR A 167 -13.10 -32.47 -0.51
C THR A 167 -14.18 -31.45 -0.18
N ALA A 168 -13.95 -30.65 0.86
CA ALA A 168 -14.78 -29.51 1.19
C ALA A 168 -14.82 -28.55 -0.02
N LYS A 169 -16.02 -28.15 -0.42
CA LYS A 169 -16.23 -27.23 -1.55
C LYS A 169 -15.54 -25.90 -1.24
N LEU A 170 -14.59 -25.50 -2.08
CA LEU A 170 -13.84 -24.25 -1.86
C LEU A 170 -14.76 -23.03 -1.88
N PRO A 171 -14.48 -21.98 -1.09
CA PRO A 171 -15.22 -20.73 -1.13
C PRO A 171 -15.10 -20.08 -2.51
N ARG A 172 -16.17 -19.40 -2.94
CA ARG A 172 -16.19 -18.63 -4.19
C ARG A 172 -15.80 -17.19 -3.90
N VAL A 173 -14.85 -16.66 -4.66
CA VAL A 173 -14.36 -15.27 -4.54
C VAL A 173 -14.57 -14.58 -5.88
N ALA A 174 -14.94 -13.29 -5.85
CA ALA A 174 -15.04 -12.44 -7.02
C ALA A 174 -14.19 -11.18 -6.80
N PHE A 175 -13.49 -10.74 -7.84
CA PHE A 175 -12.76 -9.48 -7.87
C PHE A 175 -13.55 -8.49 -8.72
N ILE A 176 -13.83 -7.31 -8.18
CA ILE A 176 -14.52 -6.22 -8.89
C ILE A 176 -13.59 -5.02 -8.90
N ILE A 177 -13.29 -4.50 -10.09
CA ILE A 177 -12.51 -3.27 -10.28
C ILE A 177 -13.51 -2.16 -10.61
N ASP A 178 -13.57 -1.14 -9.76
CA ASP A 178 -14.53 -0.04 -9.91
C ASP A 178 -13.95 1.13 -10.72
N ASP A 179 -14.82 2.08 -11.06
CA ASP A 179 -14.50 3.35 -11.71
C ASP A 179 -13.76 3.23 -13.06
N ILE A 180 -13.98 2.13 -13.79
CA ILE A 180 -13.41 1.95 -15.12
C ILE A 180 -14.17 2.82 -16.13
N GLY A 181 -13.46 3.53 -16.99
CA GLY A 181 -14.06 4.30 -18.09
C GLY A 181 -13.30 5.55 -18.53
N TYR A 182 -12.38 6.06 -17.72
CA TYR A 182 -11.60 7.26 -18.03
C TYR A 182 -10.29 6.99 -18.79
N ASP A 183 -9.66 5.84 -18.58
CA ASP A 183 -8.39 5.46 -19.20
C ASP A 183 -8.50 4.06 -19.79
N ILE A 184 -8.39 3.97 -21.12
CA ILE A 184 -8.44 2.70 -21.84
C ILE A 184 -7.23 1.81 -21.57
N THR A 185 -6.06 2.39 -21.31
CA THR A 185 -4.82 1.67 -21.03
C THR A 185 -4.92 0.88 -19.73
N ILE A 186 -5.57 1.49 -18.72
CA ILE A 186 -5.83 0.84 -17.43
C ILE A 186 -6.82 -0.30 -17.61
N ALA A 187 -7.91 -0.08 -18.36
CA ALA A 187 -8.88 -1.11 -18.68
C ALA A 187 -8.23 -2.31 -19.39
N ASP A 188 -7.41 -2.05 -20.42
CA ASP A 188 -6.65 -3.07 -21.16
C ASP A 188 -5.70 -3.86 -20.25
N GLY A 189 -5.04 -3.16 -19.32
CA GLY A 189 -4.18 -3.79 -18.32
C GLY A 189 -4.92 -4.80 -17.45
N PHE A 190 -6.12 -4.45 -16.97
CA PHE A 190 -6.95 -5.36 -16.18
C PHE A 190 -7.54 -6.50 -17.01
N MET A 191 -7.98 -6.23 -18.24
CA MET A 191 -8.46 -7.28 -19.17
C MET A 191 -7.36 -8.27 -19.56
N GLY A 192 -6.10 -7.83 -19.57
CA GLY A 192 -4.93 -8.67 -19.82
C GLY A 192 -4.55 -9.62 -18.66
N LEU A 193 -5.18 -9.50 -17.50
CA LEU A 193 -4.88 -10.37 -16.35
C LEU A 193 -5.34 -11.82 -16.62
N LYS A 194 -4.51 -12.79 -16.23
CA LYS A 194 -4.83 -14.23 -16.34
C LYS A 194 -5.72 -14.76 -15.20
N ILE A 195 -6.50 -13.87 -14.59
CA ILE A 195 -7.41 -14.20 -13.49
C ILE A 195 -8.81 -13.64 -13.80
N PRO A 196 -9.89 -14.32 -13.40
CA PRO A 196 -11.24 -13.79 -13.59
C PRO A 196 -11.44 -12.51 -12.76
N VAL A 197 -11.70 -11.40 -13.43
CA VAL A 197 -12.04 -10.10 -12.83
C VAL A 197 -13.34 -9.59 -13.44
N CYS A 198 -14.12 -8.86 -12.64
CA CYS A 198 -15.28 -8.12 -13.08
C CYS A 198 -14.90 -6.64 -13.15
N LEU A 199 -15.24 -5.96 -14.25
CA LEU A 199 -15.01 -4.52 -14.41
C LEU A 199 -16.35 -3.79 -14.30
N SER A 200 -16.44 -2.87 -13.34
CA SER A 200 -17.58 -1.95 -13.19
C SER A 200 -17.30 -0.72 -14.05
N VAL A 201 -17.96 -0.65 -15.21
CA VAL A 201 -17.75 0.40 -16.20
C VAL A 201 -18.74 1.54 -15.97
N LEU A 202 -18.23 2.74 -15.72
CA LEU A 202 -19.05 3.95 -15.58
C LEU A 202 -19.80 4.22 -16.89
N PRO A 203 -21.09 4.59 -16.89
CA PRO A 203 -21.86 4.71 -18.13
C PRO A 203 -21.47 5.89 -19.03
N ASP A 204 -20.98 6.99 -18.44
CA ASP A 204 -20.79 8.29 -19.13
C ASP A 204 -19.32 8.75 -19.20
N ALA A 205 -18.37 7.86 -18.92
CA ALA A 205 -16.95 8.19 -19.05
C ALA A 205 -16.49 8.12 -20.52
N PRO A 206 -15.38 8.80 -20.88
CA PRO A 206 -14.96 8.96 -22.28
C PRO A 206 -14.81 7.65 -23.08
N HIS A 207 -14.41 6.55 -22.43
CA HIS A 207 -14.13 5.26 -23.07
C HIS A 207 -15.14 4.16 -22.70
N SER A 208 -16.22 4.48 -22.00
CA SER A 208 -17.18 3.50 -21.46
C SER A 208 -17.75 2.54 -22.51
N LYS A 209 -18.16 3.06 -23.67
CA LYS A 209 -18.76 2.26 -24.74
C LYS A 209 -17.75 1.35 -25.44
N GLU A 210 -16.49 1.76 -25.48
CA GLU A 210 -15.40 0.98 -26.07
C GLU A 210 -15.05 -0.17 -25.14
N ILE A 211 -14.76 0.16 -23.87
CA ILE A 211 -14.42 -0.83 -22.84
C ILE A 211 -15.56 -1.85 -22.64
N ALA A 212 -16.82 -1.40 -22.55
CA ALA A 212 -17.95 -2.32 -22.39
C ALA A 212 -18.16 -3.26 -23.59
N ARG A 213 -17.71 -2.88 -24.79
CA ARG A 213 -17.76 -3.75 -25.98
C ARG A 213 -16.70 -4.83 -25.91
N ASP A 214 -15.51 -4.49 -25.42
CA ASP A 214 -14.36 -5.39 -25.44
C ASP A 214 -14.37 -6.41 -24.28
N ILE A 215 -15.20 -6.16 -23.25
CA ILE A 215 -15.45 -7.08 -22.13
C ILE A 215 -16.46 -8.19 -22.49
N ALA A 216 -17.33 -7.98 -23.49
CA ALA A 216 -18.43 -8.88 -23.86
C ALA A 216 -18.01 -10.04 -24.77
#